data_AF-A0A8J5R1P3-F1
#
_entry.id   AF-A0A8J5R1P3-F1
#
_cell.length_a   1.000
_cell.length_b   1.000
_cell.length_c   1.000
_cell.angle_alpha   90.00
_cell.angle_beta   90.00
_cell.angle_gamma   90.00
#
_symmetry.space_group_name_H-M   'P 1'
#
loop_
_entity.id
_entity.type
_entity.pdbx_description
1 polymer ?
#
loop_
_entity_poly.entity_id
_entity_poly.type
_entity_poly.pdbx_seq_one_letter_code
_entity_poly.pdbx_strand_id
1 'polypeptide(L)'
;MSETKSEEPTVAVKLFVDKERCKVLFAESGYEFVDVLFSFLTLPLGTVVRLLGKHSQVGCLDEVYKSVEDLSADYFQTITCKTMLLEPFNAAEDLCSDQL
;
A
#
# COMPACT_ATOMS: atom_id res chain seq x y z
N MET A 1 40.80 -10.35 15.16
CA MET A 1 39.69 -9.50 14.67
C MET A 1 38.45 -10.36 14.75
N SER A 2 37.53 -10.05 15.65
CA SER A 2 36.29 -10.80 15.84
C SER A 2 35.31 -10.41 14.74
N GLU A 3 34.86 -11.37 13.95
CA GLU A 3 33.76 -11.18 13.00
C GLU A 3 32.48 -10.89 13.78
N THR A 4 31.95 -9.68 13.65
CA THR A 4 30.59 -9.33 14.08
C THR A 4 29.61 -9.84 13.02
N LYS A 5 28.95 -10.96 13.32
CA LYS A 5 27.80 -11.47 12.56
C LYS A 5 26.66 -10.45 12.70
N SER A 6 26.35 -9.69 11.63
CA SER A 6 25.15 -8.86 11.59
C SER A 6 23.93 -9.77 11.43
N GLU A 7 23.20 -10.02 12.50
CA GLU A 7 21.88 -10.64 12.38
C GLU A 7 20.92 -9.59 11.81
N GLU A 8 20.39 -9.86 10.61
CA GLU A 8 19.38 -9.00 10.01
C GLU A 8 18.09 -9.07 10.86
N PRO A 9 17.37 -7.95 11.03
CA PRO A 9 16.13 -7.93 11.78
C PRO A 9 15.08 -8.81 11.07
N THR A 10 14.62 -9.85 11.76
CA THR A 10 13.57 -10.77 11.26
C THR A 10 12.28 -10.59 12.03
N VAL A 11 11.16 -10.48 11.30
CA VAL A 11 9.81 -10.41 11.89
C VAL A 11 9.17 -11.80 11.88
N ALA A 12 8.80 -12.31 13.05
CA ALA A 12 8.19 -13.63 13.19
C ALA A 12 6.65 -13.55 13.07
N VAL A 13 6.07 -14.37 12.19
CA VAL A 13 4.62 -14.50 11.99
C VAL A 13 4.23 -15.98 12.09
N LYS A 14 3.20 -16.28 12.86
CA LYS A 14 2.66 -17.63 13.02
C LYS A 14 1.36 -17.78 12.24
N LEU A 15 1.38 -18.67 11.24
CA LEU A 15 0.23 -18.90 10.37
C LEU A 15 -0.54 -20.16 10.80
N PHE A 16 -1.86 -20.05 10.87
CA PHE A 16 -2.77 -21.17 11.07
C PHE A 16 -3.41 -21.50 9.73
N VAL A 17 -3.11 -22.68 9.19
CA VAL A 17 -3.43 -23.05 7.82
C VAL A 17 -4.32 -24.30 7.81
N ASP A 18 -5.44 -24.22 7.10
CA ASP A 18 -6.20 -25.39 6.66
C ASP A 18 -5.49 -25.99 5.44
N LYS A 19 -4.82 -27.12 5.66
CA LYS A 19 -4.01 -27.79 4.63
C LYS A 19 -4.88 -28.47 3.57
N GLU A 20 -6.06 -28.95 3.93
CA GLU A 20 -6.97 -29.63 3.00
C GLU A 20 -7.53 -28.65 1.97
N ARG A 21 -7.85 -27.43 2.42
CA ARG A 21 -8.38 -26.37 1.56
C ARG A 21 -7.29 -25.46 0.99
N CYS A 22 -6.04 -25.66 1.38
CA CYS A 22 -4.90 -24.78 1.07
C CYS A 22 -5.20 -23.31 1.39
N LYS A 23 -5.76 -23.03 2.57
CA LYS A 23 -6.16 -21.67 2.99
C LYS A 23 -5.53 -21.29 4.33
N VAL A 24 -5.05 -20.06 4.43
CA VAL A 24 -4.67 -19.45 5.71
C VAL A 24 -5.96 -19.03 6.43
N LEU A 25 -6.14 -19.49 7.66
CA LEU A 25 -7.31 -19.18 8.50
C LEU A 25 -7.07 -17.90 9.31
N PHE A 26 -5.90 -17.78 9.93
CA PHE A 26 -5.48 -16.59 10.68
C PHE A 26 -3.96 -16.54 10.83
N ALA A 27 -3.44 -15.34 11.07
CA ALA A 27 -2.03 -15.08 11.34
C ALA A 27 -1.91 -14.39 12.70
N GLU A 28 -1.08 -14.93 13.58
CA GLU A 28 -0.71 -14.36 14.86
C GLU A 28 0.68 -13.72 14.72
N SER A 29 0.82 -12.47 15.11
CA SER A 29 2.08 -11.74 15.01
C SER A 29 2.21 -10.65 16.06
N GLY A 30 3.46 -10.27 16.36
CA GLY A 30 3.78 -9.07 17.13
C GLY A 30 3.49 -7.77 16.37
N TYR A 31 3.53 -6.65 17.11
CA TYR A 31 3.20 -5.31 16.60
C TYR A 31 4.08 -4.88 15.42
N GLU A 32 5.35 -5.30 15.37
CA GLU A 32 6.29 -4.95 14.31
C GLU A 32 5.77 -5.34 12.91
N PHE A 33 5.17 -6.52 12.78
CA PHE A 33 4.55 -6.95 11.52
C PHE A 33 3.29 -6.14 11.20
N VAL A 34 2.48 -5.85 12.21
CA VAL A 34 1.20 -5.14 12.04
C VAL A 34 1.46 -3.70 11.61
N ASP A 35 2.46 -3.04 12.20
CA ASP A 35 2.90 -1.71 11.81
C ASP A 35 3.38 -1.69 10.36
N VAL A 36 4.21 -2.66 9.94
CA VAL A 36 4.64 -2.78 8.54
C VAL A 36 3.44 -3.04 7.62
N LEU A 37 2.54 -3.96 7.98
CA LEU A 37 1.35 -4.25 7.18
C LEU A 37 0.47 -3.01 7.01
N PHE A 38 0.23 -2.27 8.10
CA PHE A 38 -0.58 -1.06 8.08
C PHE A 38 0.14 0.10 7.39
N SER A 39 1.47 0.14 7.39
CA SER A 39 2.22 1.11 6.59
C SER A 39 1.95 0.98 5.08
N PHE A 40 1.66 -0.23 4.58
CA PHE A 40 1.22 -0.38 3.20
C PHE A 40 -0.20 0.12 2.96
N LEU A 41 -1.07 0.07 3.98
CA LEU A 41 -2.44 0.56 3.89
C LEU A 41 -2.53 2.09 3.95
N THR A 42 -1.50 2.77 4.48
CA THR A 42 -1.42 4.24 4.44
C THR A 42 -0.98 4.76 3.08
N LEU A 43 -0.41 3.90 2.21
CA LEU A 43 -0.01 4.31 0.88
C LEU A 43 -1.25 4.60 0.02
N PRO A 44 -1.34 5.81 -0.57
CA PRO A 44 -2.43 6.12 -1.47
C PRO A 44 -2.33 5.25 -2.73
N LEU A 45 -3.21 4.24 -2.84
CA LEU A 45 -3.20 3.29 -3.96
C LEU A 45 -3.33 3.99 -5.33
N GLY A 46 -4.04 5.11 -5.40
CA GLY A 46 -4.09 5.94 -6.62
C GLY A 46 -2.71 6.46 -7.05
N THR A 47 -1.85 6.83 -6.10
CA THR A 47 -0.46 7.22 -6.37
C THR A 47 0.36 6.04 -6.88
N VAL A 48 0.20 4.85 -6.29
CA VAL A 48 0.91 3.64 -6.74
C VAL A 48 0.56 3.30 -8.19
N VAL A 49 -0.73 3.25 -8.52
CA VAL A 49 -1.20 2.97 -9.89
C VAL A 49 -0.70 4.03 -10.86
N ARG A 50 -0.77 5.31 -10.50
CA ARG A 50 -0.26 6.43 -11.31
C ARG A 50 1.24 6.32 -11.58
N LEU A 51 2.06 6.07 -10.55
CA LEU A 51 3.52 5.96 -10.67
C LEU A 51 3.95 4.74 -11.50
N LEU A 52 3.19 3.66 -11.45
CA LEU A 52 3.40 2.46 -12.28
C LEU A 52 2.80 2.60 -13.68
N GLY A 53 2.46 3.83 -14.11
CA GLY A 53 1.97 4.09 -15.46
C GLY A 53 0.61 3.46 -15.76
N LYS A 54 -0.23 3.28 -14.74
CA LYS A 54 -1.57 2.64 -14.82
C LYS A 54 -1.51 1.15 -15.21
N HIS A 55 -0.37 0.52 -14.95
CA HIS A 55 -0.13 -0.91 -15.14
C HIS A 55 0.45 -1.51 -13.86
N SER A 56 -0.22 -1.30 -12.73
CA SER A 56 0.23 -1.81 -11.44
C SER A 56 0.22 -3.34 -11.38
N GLN A 57 -0.63 -4.00 -12.19
CA GLN A 57 -0.88 -5.45 -12.12
C GLN A 57 -1.40 -5.90 -10.74
N VAL A 58 -1.93 -4.96 -9.94
CA VAL A 58 -2.49 -5.23 -8.62
C VAL A 58 -4.01 -5.43 -8.75
N GLY A 59 -4.41 -6.68 -8.99
CA GLY A 59 -5.82 -7.05 -9.05
C GLY A 59 -6.59 -6.23 -10.08
N CYS A 60 -7.64 -5.51 -9.63
CA CYS A 60 -8.45 -4.62 -10.46
C CYS A 60 -8.18 -3.12 -10.24
N LEU A 61 -7.08 -2.78 -9.55
CA LEU A 61 -6.81 -1.38 -9.19
C LEU A 61 -6.58 -0.49 -10.41
N ASP A 62 -5.99 -1.03 -11.47
CA ASP A 62 -5.78 -0.31 -12.74
C ASP A 62 -7.13 0.07 -13.37
N GLU A 63 -8.11 -0.84 -13.37
CA GLU A 63 -9.46 -0.59 -13.88
C GLU A 63 -10.24 0.41 -13.00
N VAL A 64 -10.10 0.34 -11.68
CA VAL A 64 -10.73 1.30 -10.76
C VAL A 64 -10.15 2.70 -10.97
N TYR A 65 -8.82 2.82 -11.07
CA TYR A 65 -8.16 4.09 -11.36
C TYR A 65 -8.65 4.70 -12.67
N LYS A 66 -8.66 3.88 -13.75
CA LYS A 66 -9.14 4.30 -15.06
C LYS A 66 -10.62 4.73 -15.03
N SER A 67 -11.46 4.02 -14.27
CA SER A 67 -12.88 4.37 -14.14
C SER A 67 -13.07 5.76 -13.51
N VAL A 68 -12.26 6.12 -12.51
CA VAL A 68 -12.27 7.47 -11.92
C VAL A 68 -11.75 8.51 -12.91
N GLU A 69 -10.73 8.17 -13.69
CA GLU A 69 -10.17 9.05 -14.72
C GLU A 69 -11.19 9.38 -15.81
N ASP A 70 -11.89 8.37 -16.31
CA ASP A 70 -12.88 8.47 -17.38
C ASP A 70 -14.20 9.14 -16.92
N LEU A 71 -14.50 9.15 -15.61
CA LEU A 71 -15.74 9.73 -15.07
C LEU A 71 -15.78 11.26 -15.21
N SER A 72 -16.91 11.85 -15.65
CA SER A 72 -17.03 13.32 -15.78
C SER A 72 -16.78 14.04 -14.44
N ALA A 73 -16.17 15.22 -14.50
CA ALA A 73 -16.00 16.09 -13.34
C ALA A 73 -17.33 16.52 -12.69
N ASP A 74 -18.42 16.49 -13.45
CA ASP A 74 -19.77 16.86 -12.98
C ASP A 74 -20.31 15.92 -11.88
N TYR A 75 -19.75 14.71 -11.78
CA TYR A 75 -20.09 13.75 -10.71
C TYR A 75 -19.37 14.03 -9.39
N PHE A 76 -18.50 15.04 -9.35
CA PHE A 76 -17.73 15.43 -8.17
C PHE A 76 -18.18 16.79 -7.66
N GLN A 77 -18.10 16.99 -6.35
CA GLN A 77 -18.44 18.28 -5.73
C GLN A 77 -17.55 19.42 -6.25
N THR A 78 -16.28 19.12 -6.54
CA THR A 78 -15.33 20.03 -7.17
C THR A 78 -14.37 19.25 -8.08
N ILE A 79 -13.74 19.94 -9.03
CA ILE A 79 -12.66 19.38 -9.85
C ILE A 79 -11.53 18.85 -8.95
N THR A 80 -11.22 19.58 -7.87
CA THR A 80 -10.21 19.19 -6.88
C THR A 80 -10.51 17.83 -6.24
N CYS A 81 -11.78 17.51 -5.95
CA CYS A 81 -12.15 16.20 -5.41
C CYS A 81 -11.81 15.06 -6.38
N LYS A 82 -12.02 15.25 -7.68
CA LYS A 82 -11.61 14.26 -8.70
C LYS A 82 -10.08 14.13 -8.73
N THR A 83 -9.37 15.25 -8.73
CA THR A 83 -7.90 15.25 -8.72
C THR A 83 -7.35 14.55 -7.49
N MET A 84 -7.92 14.75 -6.29
CA MET A 84 -7.49 14.07 -5.07
C MET A 84 -7.67 12.54 -5.11
N LEU A 85 -8.53 12.00 -5.97
CA LEU A 85 -8.66 10.54 -6.14
C LEU A 85 -7.63 9.99 -7.13
N LEU A 86 -7.32 10.75 -8.17
CA LEU A 86 -6.30 10.38 -9.17
C LEU A 86 -4.88 10.62 -8.66
N GLU A 87 -4.74 11.61 -7.78
CA GLU A 87 -3.49 12.12 -7.23
C GLU A 87 -3.67 12.39 -5.73
N PRO A 88 -3.82 11.35 -4.90
CA PRO A 88 -4.08 11.54 -3.48
C PRO A 88 -2.88 12.18 -2.79
N PHE A 89 -3.17 13.17 -1.95
CA PHE A 89 -2.19 13.78 -1.07
C PHE A 89 -1.62 12.72 -0.12
N ASN A 90 -0.30 12.64 -0.04
CA ASN A 90 0.36 11.80 0.94
C ASN A 90 0.75 12.68 2.12
N ALA A 91 0.10 12.49 3.27
CA ALA A 91 0.42 13.26 4.48
C ALA A 91 1.87 13.06 4.98
N ALA A 92 2.55 12.01 4.52
CA ALA A 92 3.97 11.78 4.79
C ALA A 92 4.92 12.46 3.78
N GLU A 93 4.41 13.09 2.73
CA GLU A 93 5.22 13.77 1.70
C GLU A 93 6.07 14.91 2.29
N ASP A 94 5.46 15.72 3.16
CA ASP A 94 6.16 16.84 3.82
C ASP A 94 7.29 16.33 4.74
N LEU A 95 7.07 15.20 5.42
CA LEU A 95 8.05 14.58 6.32
C LEU A 95 9.27 14.00 5.59
N CYS A 96 9.08 13.51 4.36
CA CYS A 96 10.16 12.99 3.53
C CYS A 96 10.99 14.10 2.87
N SER A 97 10.41 15.29 2.67
CA SER A 97 11.06 16.41 2.00
C SER A 97 12.09 17.12 2.91
N ASP A 98 11.88 17.09 4.23
CA ASP A 98 12.80 17.68 5.22
C ASP A 98 14.04 16.81 5.51
N GLN A 99 14.17 15.63 4.89
CA GLN A 99 15.31 14.71 5.06
C GLN A 99 16.25 14.63 3.84
N LEU A 100 16.10 15.55 2.87
CA LEU A 100 16.93 15.69 1.67
C LEU A 100 17.56 17.09 1.58
#